data_AF-A0A3N4I483-F1
#
_entry.id   AF-A0A3N4I483-F1
#
_cell.length_a   1.000
_cell.length_b   1.000
_cell.length_c   1.000
_cell.angle_alpha   90.00
_cell.angle_beta   90.00
_cell.angle_gamma   90.00
#
_symmetry.space_group_name_H-M   'P 1'
#
loop_
_entity.id
_entity.type
_entity.pdbx_description
1 polymer ?
#
loop_
_entity_poly.entity_id
_entity_poly.type
_entity_poly.pdbx_seq_one_letter_code
_entity_poly.pdbx_strand_id
1 'polypeptide(L)'
;MASSIAASDGELASSSINQSTSLLEEKLEHENKEVELESYGEYKIYRYICGREDWPSSSLFSDAFETAITNFYQSVTPELLEYEMGGGSWITLQVVLDVFFDRSYPTQLRNVTEEYLTLFMVELSPLLKSLPHSPSPEEECQEEYEGNILAGKPGQWLWAASQVYLTYIFSHVAPSEGFRVAVHLQSRFEAGLLRDNQAHLVEIVLRLVMGVAKAWVLEVKPRHIEHLNGLRYWSSTEVKDAVQVLKDDLDQFHYVFAFFRDTRFRSERLEVLLVRYLRQLHDINMEVVEGLVSAEREYQLAPRRGPDNRPSRHTLRPEIPPSHDEAGE
;
A
#
# COMPACT_ATOMS: atom_id res chain seq x y z
N MET A 1 -58.89 -37.44 -54.73
CA MET A 1 -57.58 -36.77 -54.90
C MET A 1 -57.56 -35.65 -53.88
N ALA A 2 -57.21 -35.92 -52.62
CA ALA A 2 -55.86 -36.10 -52.07
C ALA A 2 -55.12 -34.76 -51.93
N SER A 3 -55.04 -34.27 -50.69
CA SER A 3 -53.96 -33.45 -50.08
C SER A 3 -54.55 -32.47 -49.06
N SER A 4 -54.20 -32.63 -47.78
CA SER A 4 -54.01 -31.54 -46.79
C SER A 4 -54.01 -32.08 -45.36
N ILE A 5 -52.98 -32.82 -44.95
CA ILE A 5 -52.60 -32.98 -43.53
C ILE A 5 -51.09 -33.20 -43.51
N ALA A 6 -50.31 -32.24 -42.99
CA ALA A 6 -48.99 -32.41 -42.33
C ALA A 6 -48.17 -31.11 -42.40
N ALA A 7 -48.37 -30.19 -41.45
CA ALA A 7 -47.41 -29.13 -41.09
C ALA A 7 -47.91 -28.42 -39.81
N SER A 8 -47.65 -28.98 -38.64
CA SER A 8 -47.89 -28.25 -37.37
C SER A 8 -47.05 -28.74 -36.17
N ASP A 9 -46.33 -29.84 -36.27
CA ASP A 9 -45.58 -30.40 -35.12
C ASP A 9 -44.08 -30.02 -35.08
N GLY A 10 -43.62 -29.19 -36.02
CA GLY A 10 -42.20 -28.82 -36.14
C GLY A 10 -41.75 -27.62 -35.30
N GLU A 11 -42.65 -26.68 -34.99
CA GLU A 11 -42.25 -25.40 -34.38
C GLU A 11 -42.13 -25.45 -32.84
N LEU A 12 -42.85 -26.36 -32.19
CA LEU A 12 -42.78 -26.53 -30.73
C LEU A 12 -41.48 -27.21 -30.28
N ALA A 13 -40.92 -28.11 -31.11
CA ALA A 13 -39.66 -28.79 -30.80
C ALA A 13 -38.45 -27.85 -30.88
N SER A 14 -38.42 -26.93 -31.85
CA SER A 14 -37.35 -25.93 -32.00
C SER A 14 -37.31 -24.90 -30.87
N SER A 15 -38.48 -24.51 -30.32
CA SER A 15 -38.55 -23.59 -29.18
C SER A 15 -38.00 -24.20 -27.89
N SER A 16 -38.26 -25.49 -27.66
CA SER A 16 -37.79 -26.18 -26.45
C SER A 16 -36.28 -26.42 -26.48
N ILE A 17 -35.70 -26.69 -27.65
CA ILE A 17 -34.26 -26.93 -27.80
C ILE A 17 -33.47 -25.63 -27.54
N ASN A 18 -33.95 -24.50 -28.06
CA ASN A 18 -33.28 -23.19 -27.88
C ASN A 18 -33.30 -22.70 -26.42
N GLN A 19 -34.35 -23.01 -25.65
CA GLN A 19 -34.39 -22.70 -24.21
C GLN A 19 -33.45 -23.61 -23.41
N SER A 20 -33.36 -24.90 -23.75
CA SER A 20 -32.44 -25.81 -23.07
C SER A 20 -30.96 -25.50 -23.35
N THR A 21 -30.61 -25.05 -24.56
CA THR A 21 -29.24 -24.62 -24.86
C THR A 21 -28.87 -23.32 -24.14
N SER A 22 -29.78 -22.35 -24.05
CA SER A 22 -29.53 -21.10 -23.31
C SER A 22 -29.31 -21.33 -21.81
N LEU A 23 -30.08 -22.23 -21.18
CA LEU A 23 -29.90 -22.58 -19.76
C LEU A 23 -28.61 -23.38 -19.51
N LEU A 24 -28.17 -24.17 -20.49
CA LEU A 24 -26.90 -24.90 -20.43
C LEU A 24 -25.70 -23.96 -20.58
N GLU A 25 -25.78 -22.98 -21.48
CA GLU A 25 -24.75 -21.94 -21.65
C GLU A 25 -24.62 -21.07 -20.39
N GLU A 26 -25.73 -20.62 -19.81
CA GLU A 26 -25.74 -19.83 -18.56
C GLU A 26 -25.18 -20.63 -17.38
N LYS A 27 -25.51 -21.93 -17.30
CA LYS A 27 -24.95 -22.82 -16.28
C LYS A 27 -23.46 -23.10 -16.48
N LEU A 28 -23.00 -23.27 -17.71
CA LEU A 28 -21.58 -23.45 -18.05
C LEU A 28 -20.77 -22.17 -17.82
N GLU A 29 -21.32 -20.99 -18.09
CA GLU A 29 -20.69 -19.71 -17.73
C GLU A 29 -20.58 -19.55 -16.21
N HIS A 30 -21.61 -19.94 -15.46
CA HIS A 30 -21.58 -19.91 -14.00
C HIS A 30 -20.56 -20.91 -13.43
N GLU A 31 -20.53 -22.16 -13.94
CA GLU A 31 -19.57 -23.19 -13.52
C GLU A 31 -18.12 -22.80 -13.88
N ASN A 32 -17.87 -22.22 -15.06
CA ASN A 32 -16.54 -21.73 -15.44
C ASN A 32 -16.09 -20.55 -14.56
N LYS A 33 -17.00 -19.62 -14.23
CA LYS A 33 -16.71 -18.55 -13.25
C LYS A 33 -16.39 -19.10 -11.87
N GLU A 34 -17.08 -20.13 -11.41
CA GLU A 34 -16.76 -20.80 -10.14
C GLU A 34 -15.40 -21.49 -10.17
N VAL A 35 -15.02 -22.14 -11.28
CA VAL A 35 -13.70 -22.79 -11.46
C VAL A 35 -12.56 -21.76 -11.50
N GLU A 36 -12.74 -20.59 -12.12
CA GLU A 36 -11.75 -19.50 -12.05
C GLU A 36 -11.64 -18.94 -10.63
N LEU A 37 -12.77 -18.75 -9.94
CA LEU A 37 -12.84 -18.40 -8.51
C LEU A 37 -12.20 -19.44 -7.57
N GLU A 38 -12.17 -20.72 -7.96
CA GLU A 38 -11.44 -21.76 -7.24
C GLU A 38 -9.92 -21.65 -7.40
N SER A 39 -9.41 -21.15 -8.53
CA SER A 39 -7.98 -20.80 -8.67
C SER A 39 -7.59 -19.64 -7.75
N TYR A 40 -8.51 -18.69 -7.55
CA TYR A 40 -8.40 -17.65 -6.51
C TYR A 40 -8.67 -18.18 -5.09
N GLY A 41 -9.17 -19.42 -4.97
CA GLY A 41 -9.37 -20.14 -3.72
C GLY A 41 -8.08 -20.52 -3.00
N GLU A 42 -6.91 -20.25 -3.57
CA GLU A 42 -5.62 -20.28 -2.86
C GLU A 42 -5.52 -19.16 -1.80
N TYR A 43 -6.26 -18.07 -1.95
CA TYR A 43 -6.24 -16.95 -1.02
C TYR A 43 -7.16 -17.20 0.17
N LYS A 44 -6.55 -17.49 1.31
CA LYS A 44 -7.22 -17.89 2.55
C LYS A 44 -8.25 -16.87 3.02
N ILE A 45 -7.96 -15.58 2.87
CA ILE A 45 -8.85 -14.52 3.35
C ILE A 45 -10.15 -14.38 2.57
N TYR A 46 -10.11 -14.61 1.26
CA TYR A 46 -11.26 -14.42 0.39
C TYR A 46 -12.40 -15.38 0.78
N ARG A 47 -12.04 -16.57 1.27
CA ARG A 47 -12.99 -17.55 1.81
C ARG A 47 -13.76 -17.01 3.03
N TYR A 48 -13.10 -16.28 3.93
CA TYR A 48 -13.75 -15.64 5.08
C TYR A 48 -14.68 -14.52 4.63
N ILE A 49 -14.21 -13.67 3.72
CA ILE A 49 -14.93 -12.51 3.20
C ILE A 49 -16.22 -12.91 2.48
N CYS A 50 -16.18 -13.97 1.68
CA CYS A 50 -17.35 -14.50 0.98
C CYS A 50 -18.29 -15.34 1.87
N GLY A 51 -17.99 -15.45 3.17
CA GLY A 51 -18.77 -16.29 4.10
C GLY A 51 -18.70 -17.79 3.79
N ARG A 52 -17.68 -18.24 3.04
CA ARG A 52 -17.44 -19.67 2.78
C ARG A 52 -16.80 -20.36 3.98
N GLU A 53 -16.03 -19.62 4.77
CA GLU A 53 -15.46 -20.05 6.05
C GLU A 53 -15.79 -19.02 7.13
N ASP A 54 -16.00 -19.47 8.36
CA ASP A 54 -16.14 -18.57 9.51
C ASP A 54 -14.80 -17.88 9.80
N TRP A 55 -14.88 -16.62 10.20
CA TRP A 55 -13.72 -15.90 10.72
C TRP A 55 -13.10 -16.68 11.90
N PRO A 56 -11.77 -16.76 12.02
CA PRO A 56 -11.12 -17.46 13.11
C PRO A 56 -11.65 -16.97 14.47
N SER A 57 -12.18 -17.90 15.30
CA SER A 57 -13.04 -17.66 16.49
C SER A 57 -12.42 -16.92 17.68
N SER A 58 -11.25 -16.33 17.52
CA SER A 58 -10.69 -15.29 18.37
C SER A 58 -10.36 -14.13 17.43
N SER A 59 -11.27 -13.17 17.25
CA SER A 59 -11.08 -12.11 16.26
C SER A 59 -9.73 -11.43 16.52
N LEU A 60 -8.77 -11.75 15.65
CA LEU A 60 -7.45 -11.13 15.66
C LEU A 60 -7.59 -9.63 15.34
N PHE A 61 -8.76 -9.21 14.88
CA PHE A 61 -9.05 -7.89 14.39
C PHE A 61 -10.17 -7.23 15.16
N SER A 62 -10.21 -5.92 15.08
CA SER A 62 -11.36 -5.16 15.52
C SER A 62 -12.59 -5.40 14.62
N ASP A 63 -13.78 -5.39 15.21
CA ASP A 63 -15.06 -5.49 14.47
C ASP A 63 -15.17 -4.44 13.36
N ALA A 64 -14.59 -3.25 13.58
CA ALA A 64 -14.54 -2.17 12.62
C ALA A 64 -13.72 -2.54 11.38
N PHE A 65 -12.57 -3.19 11.57
CA PHE A 65 -11.73 -3.67 10.48
C PHE A 65 -12.40 -4.81 9.71
N GLU A 66 -12.99 -5.79 10.41
CA GLU A 66 -13.74 -6.90 9.79
C GLU A 66 -14.93 -6.39 8.96
N THR A 67 -15.63 -5.37 9.45
CA THR A 67 -16.70 -4.70 8.70
C THR A 67 -16.15 -3.98 7.48
N ALA A 68 -15.04 -3.25 7.63
CA ALA A 68 -14.42 -2.50 6.54
C ALA A 68 -13.95 -3.41 5.40
N ILE A 69 -13.26 -4.51 5.72
CA ILE A 69 -12.80 -5.47 4.70
C ILE A 69 -13.97 -6.18 4.02
N THR A 70 -14.98 -6.60 4.78
CA THR A 70 -16.17 -7.25 4.22
C THR A 70 -16.88 -6.32 3.23
N ASN A 71 -17.13 -5.08 3.64
CA ASN A 71 -17.76 -4.07 2.77
C ASN A 71 -16.92 -3.76 1.53
N PHE A 72 -15.59 -3.67 1.69
CA PHE A 72 -14.68 -3.37 0.58
C PHE A 72 -14.77 -4.44 -0.51
N TYR A 73 -14.67 -5.72 -0.14
CA TYR A 73 -14.73 -6.81 -1.11
C TYR A 73 -16.13 -7.06 -1.66
N GLN A 74 -17.19 -6.85 -0.86
CA GLN A 74 -18.57 -6.91 -1.35
C GLN A 74 -18.89 -5.80 -2.37
N SER A 75 -18.18 -4.66 -2.30
CA SER A 75 -18.37 -3.56 -3.26
C SER A 75 -17.75 -3.82 -4.64
N VAL A 76 -17.00 -4.91 -4.80
CA VAL A 76 -16.21 -5.20 -6.00
C VAL A 76 -16.94 -6.24 -6.82
N THR A 77 -17.42 -5.82 -7.99
CA THR A 77 -18.15 -6.72 -8.89
C THR A 77 -17.19 -7.74 -9.49
N PRO A 78 -17.68 -8.92 -9.93
CA PRO A 78 -16.84 -9.92 -10.59
C PRO A 78 -16.05 -9.36 -11.78
N GLU A 79 -16.65 -8.46 -12.58
CA GLU A 79 -15.96 -7.82 -13.71
C GLU A 79 -14.84 -6.87 -13.25
N LEU A 80 -15.07 -6.16 -12.14
CA LEU A 80 -14.06 -5.34 -11.50
C LEU A 80 -12.97 -6.22 -10.87
N LEU A 81 -13.32 -7.40 -10.37
CA LEU A 81 -12.38 -8.37 -9.82
C LEU A 81 -11.46 -8.90 -10.92
N GLU A 82 -11.99 -9.29 -12.09
CA GLU A 82 -11.17 -9.73 -13.23
C GLU A 82 -10.25 -8.61 -13.75
N TYR A 83 -10.79 -7.39 -13.91
CA TYR A 83 -10.00 -6.23 -14.36
C TYR A 83 -8.94 -5.81 -13.34
N GLU A 84 -9.32 -5.75 -12.06
CA GLU A 84 -8.43 -5.32 -11.00
C GLU A 84 -7.47 -6.43 -10.53
N MET A 85 -7.74 -7.71 -10.78
CA MET A 85 -6.75 -8.79 -10.61
C MET A 85 -5.70 -8.83 -11.73
N GLY A 86 -6.04 -8.31 -12.91
CA GLY A 86 -5.03 -7.88 -13.89
C GLY A 86 -4.23 -6.64 -13.43
N GLY A 87 -4.77 -5.89 -12.47
CA GLY A 87 -4.15 -4.74 -11.82
C GLY A 87 -3.35 -5.14 -10.58
N GLY A 88 -2.15 -4.59 -10.40
CA GLY A 88 -1.35 -4.95 -9.22
C GLY A 88 -1.98 -4.61 -7.86
N SER A 89 -2.91 -3.66 -7.74
CA SER A 89 -3.38 -3.10 -6.45
C SER A 89 -4.20 -4.08 -5.60
N TRP A 90 -4.97 -4.96 -6.23
CA TRP A 90 -5.74 -5.98 -5.53
C TRP A 90 -4.90 -7.13 -5.03
N ILE A 91 -4.03 -7.64 -5.90
CA ILE A 91 -3.00 -8.61 -5.53
C ILE A 91 -2.21 -8.04 -4.35
N THR A 92 -1.93 -6.74 -4.39
CA THR A 92 -1.27 -6.04 -3.30
C THR A 92 -2.10 -6.11 -2.00
N LEU A 93 -3.32 -5.59 -1.95
CA LEU A 93 -4.11 -5.64 -0.70
C LEU A 93 -4.29 -7.08 -0.18
N GLN A 94 -4.54 -8.04 -1.07
CA GLN A 94 -4.70 -9.45 -0.74
C GLN A 94 -3.47 -10.04 -0.05
N VAL A 95 -2.29 -9.85 -0.63
CA VAL A 95 -1.03 -10.33 -0.04
C VAL A 95 -0.74 -9.63 1.28
N VAL A 96 -1.09 -8.34 1.41
CA VAL A 96 -0.93 -7.64 2.69
C VAL A 96 -1.77 -8.30 3.77
N LEU A 97 -3.01 -8.62 3.41
CA LEU A 97 -3.93 -9.24 4.31
C LEU A 97 -3.50 -10.66 4.68
N ASP A 98 -3.03 -11.48 3.74
CA ASP A 98 -2.61 -12.86 4.05
C ASP A 98 -1.53 -12.93 5.12
N VAL A 99 -0.55 -12.03 5.07
CA VAL A 99 0.51 -11.97 6.10
C VAL A 99 0.05 -11.25 7.35
N PHE A 100 -0.84 -10.26 7.25
CA PHE A 100 -1.46 -9.65 8.43
C PHE A 100 -2.29 -10.65 9.26
N PHE A 101 -2.82 -11.67 8.58
CA PHE A 101 -3.53 -12.82 9.16
C PHE A 101 -2.59 -13.88 9.74
N ASP A 102 -1.30 -13.80 9.44
CA ASP A 102 -0.31 -14.67 10.06
C ASP A 102 -0.18 -14.35 11.56
N ARG A 103 -0.15 -15.41 12.38
CA ARG A 103 0.05 -15.30 13.83
C ARG A 103 1.43 -14.76 14.19
N SER A 104 2.38 -14.84 13.26
CA SER A 104 3.73 -14.29 13.38
C SER A 104 3.80 -12.79 13.08
N TYR A 105 2.70 -12.13 12.68
CA TYR A 105 2.71 -10.68 12.51
C TYR A 105 2.94 -9.96 13.86
N PRO A 106 3.84 -8.96 13.92
CA PRO A 106 4.15 -8.25 15.17
C PRO A 106 2.91 -7.67 15.84
N THR A 107 2.59 -8.15 17.05
CA THR A 107 1.36 -7.76 17.75
C THR A 107 1.32 -6.28 18.07
N GLN A 108 2.47 -5.65 18.32
CA GLN A 108 2.59 -4.21 18.58
C GLN A 108 2.18 -3.35 17.38
N LEU A 109 2.32 -3.86 16.16
CA LEU A 109 1.98 -3.13 14.92
C LEU A 109 0.55 -3.40 14.47
N ARG A 110 -0.16 -4.34 15.10
CA ARG A 110 -1.45 -4.82 14.62
C ARG A 110 -2.49 -3.70 14.51
N ASN A 111 -2.69 -2.96 15.60
CA ASN A 111 -3.69 -1.90 15.65
C ASN A 111 -3.43 -0.79 14.62
N VAL A 112 -2.19 -0.31 14.48
CA VAL A 112 -1.86 0.74 13.51
C VAL A 112 -2.02 0.25 12.08
N THR A 113 -1.72 -1.02 11.81
CA THR A 113 -1.92 -1.62 10.49
C THR A 113 -3.40 -1.78 10.16
N GLU A 114 -4.25 -2.15 11.12
CA GLU A 114 -5.72 -2.13 10.95
C GLU A 114 -6.23 -0.73 10.63
N GLU A 115 -5.80 0.28 11.40
CA GLU A 115 -6.17 1.67 11.14
C GLU A 115 -5.77 2.10 9.72
N TYR A 116 -4.56 1.73 9.29
CA TYR A 116 -4.00 2.07 7.99
C TYR A 116 -4.76 1.42 6.83
N LEU A 117 -5.07 0.12 6.96
CA LEU A 117 -5.83 -0.63 5.98
C LEU A 117 -7.29 -0.20 5.96
N THR A 118 -7.87 0.13 7.12
CA THR A 118 -9.22 0.69 7.21
C THR A 118 -9.29 2.03 6.47
N LEU A 119 -8.33 2.93 6.69
CA LEU A 119 -8.26 4.20 5.96
C LEU A 119 -8.19 3.97 4.45
N PHE A 120 -7.39 2.99 4.00
CA PHE A 120 -7.31 2.61 2.59
C PHE A 120 -8.67 2.19 2.04
N MET A 121 -9.31 1.21 2.69
CA MET A 121 -10.53 0.57 2.20
C MET A 121 -11.74 1.51 2.26
N VAL A 122 -11.86 2.31 3.32
CA VAL A 122 -13.06 3.10 3.61
C VAL A 122 -12.99 4.50 3.02
N GLU A 123 -11.81 5.12 2.98
CA GLU A 123 -11.67 6.53 2.58
C GLU A 123 -10.87 6.69 1.29
N LEU A 124 -9.64 6.18 1.25
CA LEU A 124 -8.71 6.49 0.17
C LEU A 124 -9.09 5.79 -1.15
N SER A 125 -9.29 4.48 -1.15
CA SER A 125 -9.63 3.73 -2.36
C SER A 125 -10.96 4.20 -2.98
N PRO A 126 -12.05 4.39 -2.22
CA PRO A 126 -13.29 4.92 -2.79
C PRO A 126 -13.12 6.31 -3.40
N LEU A 127 -12.38 7.21 -2.73
CA LEU A 127 -12.10 8.54 -3.26
C LEU A 127 -11.27 8.47 -4.55
N LEU A 128 -10.21 7.67 -4.55
CA LEU A 128 -9.37 7.46 -5.73
C LEU A 128 -10.21 6.95 -6.92
N LYS A 129 -11.07 5.95 -6.70
CA LYS A 129 -11.96 5.39 -7.73
C LYS A 129 -12.99 6.40 -8.24
N SER A 130 -13.42 7.35 -7.41
CA SER A 130 -14.42 8.34 -7.80
C SER A 130 -13.83 9.53 -8.56
N LEU A 131 -12.52 9.75 -8.51
CA LEU A 131 -11.89 10.87 -9.23
C LEU A 131 -12.11 10.72 -10.74
N PRO A 132 -12.42 11.83 -11.44
CA PRO A 132 -12.66 11.77 -12.88
C PRO A 132 -11.44 11.17 -13.56
N HIS A 133 -11.68 10.06 -14.24
CA HIS A 133 -10.70 9.44 -15.09
C HIS A 133 -10.45 10.37 -16.28
N SER A 134 -9.18 10.68 -16.55
CA SER A 134 -8.82 11.34 -17.81
C SER A 134 -9.46 10.54 -18.96
N PRO A 135 -10.04 11.17 -19.99
CA PRO A 135 -10.45 10.42 -21.16
C PRO A 135 -9.29 9.56 -21.67
N SER A 136 -9.63 8.35 -22.14
CA SER A 136 -8.73 7.40 -22.78
C SER A 136 -7.79 8.15 -23.75
N PRO A 137 -6.47 7.84 -23.79
CA PRO A 137 -5.53 8.43 -24.75
C PRO A 137 -5.94 8.26 -26.23
N GLU A 138 -6.92 7.40 -26.50
CA GLU A 138 -7.49 7.16 -27.83
C GLU A 138 -8.07 8.42 -28.47
N GLU A 139 -8.38 9.48 -27.71
CA GLU A 139 -8.87 10.76 -28.28
C GLU A 139 -7.78 11.83 -28.48
N GLU A 140 -6.57 11.72 -27.90
CA GLU A 140 -5.60 12.82 -27.93
C GLU A 140 -4.26 12.56 -28.62
N CYS A 141 -3.71 11.34 -28.74
CA CYS A 141 -2.44 11.17 -29.49
C CYS A 141 -2.15 9.70 -29.85
N GLN A 142 -2.49 9.31 -31.07
CA GLN A 142 -2.17 7.99 -31.62
C GLN A 142 -0.73 7.85 -32.14
N GLU A 143 0.08 8.92 -32.18
CA GLU A 143 1.36 8.91 -32.93
C GLU A 143 2.66 8.90 -32.11
N GLU A 144 2.64 9.01 -30.77
CA GLU A 144 3.90 9.11 -29.99
C GLU A 144 4.05 8.12 -28.81
N TYR A 145 3.21 7.07 -28.74
CA TYR A 145 3.06 6.23 -27.55
C TYR A 145 3.66 4.81 -27.64
N GLU A 146 4.65 4.55 -28.49
CA GLU A 146 5.29 3.22 -28.56
C GLU A 146 6.44 3.01 -27.56
N GLY A 147 6.81 4.01 -26.76
CA GLY A 147 7.97 3.93 -25.83
C GLY A 147 7.66 3.85 -24.34
N ASN A 148 6.46 4.23 -23.91
CA ASN A 148 6.10 4.33 -22.48
C ASN A 148 4.67 3.80 -22.26
N ILE A 149 4.54 2.48 -22.21
CA ILE A 149 3.28 1.74 -21.98
C ILE A 149 2.62 2.10 -20.62
N LEU A 150 3.29 2.91 -19.79
CA LEU A 150 2.88 3.29 -18.43
C LEU A 150 2.32 4.71 -18.28
N ALA A 151 2.18 5.50 -19.35
CA ALA A 151 1.93 6.94 -19.20
C ALA A 151 0.49 7.44 -19.46
N GLY A 152 -0.47 6.58 -19.85
CA GLY A 152 -1.74 7.05 -20.42
C GLY A 152 -3.04 6.60 -19.75
N LYS A 153 -3.05 5.57 -18.90
CA LYS A 153 -4.34 5.03 -18.42
C LYS A 153 -4.77 5.69 -17.12
N PRO A 154 -6.04 6.11 -16.99
CA PRO A 154 -6.54 6.71 -15.77
C PRO A 154 -6.51 5.85 -14.51
N GLY A 155 -6.43 4.54 -14.69
CA GLY A 155 -6.16 3.64 -13.60
C GLY A 155 -4.72 3.70 -13.09
N GLN A 156 -3.73 4.15 -13.87
CA GLN A 156 -2.31 3.98 -13.55
C GLN A 156 -1.82 4.86 -12.39
N TRP A 157 -2.32 6.09 -12.25
CA TRP A 157 -1.90 6.97 -11.14
C TRP A 157 -2.63 6.63 -9.84
N LEU A 158 -3.91 6.26 -9.93
CA LEU A 158 -4.67 5.72 -8.80
C LEU A 158 -4.04 4.41 -8.33
N TRP A 159 -3.62 3.57 -9.28
CA TRP A 159 -2.86 2.36 -9.03
C TRP A 159 -1.51 2.68 -8.41
N ALA A 160 -0.73 3.63 -8.95
CA ALA A 160 0.58 3.98 -8.41
C ALA A 160 0.47 4.57 -6.98
N ALA A 161 -0.50 5.43 -6.71
CA ALA A 161 -0.72 5.98 -5.37
C ALA A 161 -1.17 4.90 -4.39
N SER A 162 -2.09 4.02 -4.79
CA SER A 162 -2.52 2.87 -4.00
C SER A 162 -1.38 1.88 -3.77
N GLN A 163 -0.56 1.65 -4.79
CA GLN A 163 0.64 0.82 -4.71
C GLN A 163 1.63 1.43 -3.76
N VAL A 164 1.98 2.71 -3.85
CA VAL A 164 2.93 3.36 -2.95
C VAL A 164 2.40 3.29 -1.50
N TYR A 165 1.13 3.63 -1.29
CA TYR A 165 0.49 3.57 0.02
C TYR A 165 0.52 2.14 0.60
N LEU A 166 0.13 1.12 -0.18
CA LEU A 166 0.16 -0.27 0.29
C LEU A 166 1.58 -0.86 0.31
N THR A 167 2.49 -0.37 -0.54
CA THR A 167 3.90 -0.78 -0.63
C THR A 167 4.58 -0.56 0.71
N TYR A 168 4.18 0.45 1.49
CA TYR A 168 4.74 0.66 2.81
C TYR A 168 4.35 -0.42 3.81
N ILE A 169 3.09 -0.88 3.81
CA ILE A 169 2.72 -2.08 4.57
C ILE A 169 3.37 -3.32 3.96
N PHE A 170 3.42 -3.45 2.64
CA PHE A 170 4.10 -4.54 1.93
C PHE A 170 5.55 -4.67 2.28
N SER A 171 6.18 -3.52 2.51
CA SER A 171 7.54 -3.44 2.98
C SER A 171 7.65 -4.06 4.39
N HIS A 172 6.56 -4.43 5.02
CA HIS A 172 6.56 -5.13 6.31
C HIS A 172 5.94 -6.53 6.22
N VAL A 173 5.47 -6.95 5.03
CA VAL A 173 4.51 -8.06 4.91
C VAL A 173 4.79 -9.14 3.79
N ALA A 174 5.24 -8.91 2.54
CA ALA A 174 5.39 -10.03 1.55
C ALA A 174 6.82 -10.53 1.14
N PRO A 175 7.02 -11.82 0.77
CA PRO A 175 8.31 -12.40 0.37
C PRO A 175 8.62 -12.46 -1.15
N SER A 176 7.84 -11.84 -2.04
CA SER A 176 8.14 -11.94 -3.49
C SER A 176 9.43 -11.19 -3.86
N GLU A 177 10.18 -11.75 -4.83
CA GLU A 177 11.60 -11.48 -5.09
C GLU A 177 12.01 -10.01 -5.35
N GLY A 178 11.05 -9.08 -5.48
CA GLY A 178 11.28 -7.64 -5.64
C GLY A 178 11.13 -6.77 -4.38
N PHE A 179 10.49 -7.25 -3.30
CA PHE A 179 10.06 -6.39 -2.18
C PHE A 179 10.39 -6.99 -0.79
N ARG A 180 11.69 -7.15 -0.51
CA ARG A 180 12.27 -7.88 0.65
C ARG A 180 12.14 -7.25 2.05
N VAL A 181 11.39 -6.18 2.21
CA VAL A 181 11.43 -5.40 3.47
C VAL A 181 10.64 -6.14 4.58
N ALA A 182 9.64 -6.92 4.16
CA ALA A 182 8.67 -7.59 5.00
C ALA A 182 9.18 -8.67 5.92
N VAL A 183 9.91 -9.55 5.28
CA VAL A 183 10.58 -10.69 5.86
C VAL A 183 11.47 -10.20 7.01
N HIS A 184 11.94 -8.95 6.99
CA HIS A 184 12.87 -8.49 8.02
C HIS A 184 12.20 -8.16 9.35
N LEU A 185 11.05 -7.49 9.38
CA LEU A 185 10.36 -7.20 10.65
C LEU A 185 9.66 -8.44 11.20
N GLN A 186 8.94 -9.17 10.36
CA GLN A 186 8.28 -10.41 10.75
C GLN A 186 9.30 -11.46 11.20
N SER A 187 10.35 -11.75 10.43
CA SER A 187 11.37 -12.72 10.87
C SER A 187 12.17 -12.22 12.08
N ARG A 188 12.36 -10.91 12.27
CA ARG A 188 12.92 -10.40 13.54
C ARG A 188 11.97 -10.66 14.69
N PHE A 189 10.67 -10.45 14.52
CA PHE A 189 9.69 -10.71 15.57
C PHE A 189 9.62 -12.20 15.92
N GLU A 190 9.54 -13.08 14.92
CA GLU A 190 9.58 -14.54 15.10
C GLU A 190 10.87 -15.00 15.81
N ALA A 191 12.01 -14.39 15.48
CA ALA A 191 13.28 -14.65 16.14
C ALA A 191 13.43 -13.99 17.52
N GLY A 192 12.45 -13.21 17.99
CA GLY A 192 12.53 -12.45 19.24
C GLY A 192 13.56 -11.29 19.21
N LEU A 193 13.91 -10.82 18.02
CA LEU A 193 14.90 -9.77 17.77
C LEU A 193 14.26 -8.38 17.53
N LEU A 194 12.95 -8.30 17.33
CA LEU A 194 12.24 -7.03 17.19
C LEU A 194 12.04 -6.40 18.57
N ARG A 195 12.73 -5.29 18.84
CA ARG A 195 12.58 -4.55 20.11
C ARG A 195 11.34 -3.65 20.10
N ASP A 196 10.80 -3.37 21.27
CA ASP A 196 9.62 -2.50 21.43
C ASP A 196 9.83 -1.10 20.85
N ASN A 197 11.01 -0.50 21.04
CA ASN A 197 11.29 0.82 20.46
C ASN A 197 11.35 0.78 18.93
N GLN A 198 11.79 -0.33 18.33
CA GLN A 198 11.79 -0.48 16.87
C GLN A 198 10.35 -0.59 16.35
N ALA A 199 9.52 -1.40 17.00
CA ALA A 199 8.10 -1.48 16.69
C ALA A 199 7.41 -0.12 16.85
N HIS A 200 7.69 0.61 17.93
CA HIS A 200 7.11 1.93 18.17
C HIS A 200 7.55 2.97 17.13
N LEU A 201 8.82 2.94 16.69
CA LEU A 201 9.28 3.80 15.61
C LEU A 201 8.56 3.50 14.30
N VAL A 202 8.39 2.21 13.94
CA VAL A 202 7.64 1.79 12.76
C VAL A 202 6.18 2.24 12.86
N GLU A 203 5.56 2.08 14.03
CA GLU A 203 4.21 2.58 14.30
C GLU A 203 4.10 4.09 14.06
N ILE A 204 5.05 4.89 14.58
CA ILE A 204 5.08 6.34 14.35
C ILE A 204 5.14 6.66 12.86
N VAL A 205 6.00 5.97 12.10
CA VAL A 205 6.12 6.21 10.66
C VAL A 205 4.83 5.85 9.93
N LEU A 206 4.21 4.71 10.24
CA LEU A 206 2.90 4.33 9.67
C LEU A 206 1.83 5.39 9.98
N ARG A 207 1.80 5.94 11.21
CA ARG A 207 0.88 7.02 11.59
C ARG A 207 1.14 8.31 10.83
N LEU A 208 2.39 8.66 10.56
CA LEU A 208 2.75 9.83 9.75
C LEU A 208 2.29 9.66 8.30
N VAL A 209 2.51 8.47 7.72
CA VAL A 209 2.06 8.14 6.36
C VAL A 209 0.53 8.20 6.25
N MET A 210 -0.20 7.65 7.23
CA MET A 210 -1.65 7.83 7.31
C MET A 210 -2.05 9.30 7.43
N GLY A 211 -1.29 10.09 8.20
CA GLY A 211 -1.51 11.51 8.36
C GLY A 211 -1.47 12.28 7.04
N VAL A 212 -0.47 11.97 6.19
CA VAL A 212 -0.36 12.52 4.82
C VAL A 212 -1.58 12.13 3.99
N ALA A 213 -1.95 10.85 3.98
CA ALA A 213 -3.12 10.40 3.22
C ALA A 213 -4.43 11.05 3.72
N LYS A 214 -4.63 11.17 5.04
CA LYS A 214 -5.80 11.85 5.63
C LYS A 214 -5.83 13.33 5.26
N ALA A 215 -4.71 14.04 5.35
CA ALA A 215 -4.63 15.44 4.99
C ALA A 215 -4.99 15.65 3.51
N TRP A 216 -4.46 14.79 2.64
CA TRP A 216 -4.78 14.80 1.21
C TRP A 216 -6.26 14.51 0.94
N VAL A 217 -6.85 13.50 1.60
CA VAL A 217 -8.29 13.18 1.52
C VAL A 217 -9.13 14.39 1.92
N LEU A 218 -8.78 15.08 3.00
CA LEU A 218 -9.48 16.27 3.47
C LEU A 218 -9.38 17.45 2.49
N GLU A 219 -8.26 17.58 1.78
CA GLU A 219 -8.08 18.61 0.75
C GLU A 219 -8.87 18.30 -0.54
N VAL A 220 -8.83 17.05 -0.98
CA VAL A 220 -9.36 16.63 -2.29
C VAL A 220 -10.86 16.41 -2.24
N LYS A 221 -11.40 15.82 -1.17
CA LYS A 221 -12.81 15.42 -1.06
C LYS A 221 -13.79 16.59 -1.28
N PRO A 222 -13.61 17.78 -0.70
CA PRO A 222 -14.52 18.91 -0.97
C PRO A 222 -14.53 19.34 -2.43
N ARG A 223 -13.34 19.41 -3.07
CA ARG A 223 -13.21 19.77 -4.49
C ARG A 223 -13.89 18.73 -5.38
N HIS A 224 -13.76 17.45 -5.02
CA HIS A 224 -14.43 16.37 -5.72
C HIS A 224 -15.96 16.44 -5.58
N ILE A 225 -16.49 16.78 -4.39
CA ILE A 225 -17.93 16.97 -4.18
C ILE A 225 -18.47 18.16 -4.99
N GLU A 226 -17.73 19.27 -5.05
CA GLU A 226 -18.08 20.40 -5.93
C GLU A 226 -18.15 19.96 -7.40
N HIS A 227 -17.24 19.07 -7.81
CA HIS A 227 -17.25 18.49 -9.14
C HIS A 227 -18.47 17.64 -9.44
N LEU A 228 -18.81 16.71 -8.55
CA LEU A 228 -20.00 15.87 -8.69
C LEU A 228 -21.30 16.68 -8.72
N ASN A 229 -21.34 17.82 -8.01
CA ASN A 229 -22.48 18.72 -8.00
C ASN A 229 -22.53 19.70 -9.19
N GLY A 230 -21.58 19.61 -10.13
CA GLY A 230 -21.48 20.51 -11.28
C GLY A 230 -21.13 21.96 -10.92
N LEU A 231 -20.65 22.21 -9.70
CA LEU A 231 -20.25 23.53 -9.21
C LEU A 231 -18.86 23.93 -9.71
N ARG A 232 -18.00 22.94 -10.00
CA ARG A 232 -16.66 23.13 -10.51
C ARG A 232 -16.28 21.99 -11.44
N TYR A 233 -15.64 22.27 -12.57
CA TYR A 233 -15.02 21.19 -13.35
C TYR A 233 -13.61 20.91 -12.83
N TRP A 234 -13.29 19.64 -12.62
CA TRP A 234 -11.93 19.19 -12.34
C TRP A 234 -11.32 18.70 -13.66
N SER A 235 -10.32 19.42 -14.14
CA SER A 235 -9.55 18.99 -15.31
C SER A 235 -8.76 17.72 -14.99
N SER A 236 -8.49 16.91 -16.01
CA SER A 236 -7.62 15.73 -15.90
C SER A 236 -6.22 16.09 -15.37
N THR A 237 -5.71 17.28 -15.74
CA THR A 237 -4.44 17.81 -15.24
C THR A 237 -4.48 18.11 -13.74
N GLU A 238 -5.54 18.77 -13.24
CA GLU A 238 -5.68 19.05 -11.79
C GLU A 238 -5.76 17.75 -10.96
N VAL A 239 -6.46 16.74 -11.46
CA VAL A 239 -6.54 15.42 -10.80
C VAL A 239 -5.19 14.75 -10.77
N LYS A 240 -4.49 14.75 -11.92
CA LYS A 240 -3.15 14.17 -12.04
C LYS A 240 -2.17 14.84 -11.09
N ASP A 241 -2.16 16.17 -11.05
CA ASP A 241 -1.27 16.94 -10.18
C ASP A 241 -1.59 16.66 -8.71
N ALA A 242 -2.86 16.61 -8.33
CA ALA A 242 -3.26 16.27 -6.96
C ALA A 242 -2.81 14.85 -6.54
N VAL A 243 -2.99 13.85 -7.41
CA VAL A 243 -2.55 12.47 -7.14
C VAL A 243 -1.02 12.37 -7.12
N GLN A 244 -0.34 13.12 -7.99
CA GLN A 244 1.12 13.16 -8.02
C GLN A 244 1.70 13.74 -6.73
N VAL A 245 1.10 14.80 -6.18
CA VAL A 245 1.50 15.35 -4.86
C VAL A 245 1.40 14.29 -3.77
N LEU A 246 0.28 13.55 -3.70
CA LEU A 246 0.15 12.45 -2.73
C LEU A 246 1.26 11.42 -2.91
N LYS A 247 1.51 11.01 -4.15
CA LYS A 247 2.57 10.03 -4.45
C LYS A 247 3.94 10.55 -4.00
N ASP A 248 4.28 11.78 -4.34
CA ASP A 248 5.59 12.37 -4.02
C ASP A 248 5.78 12.54 -2.51
N ASP A 249 4.74 12.94 -1.79
CA ASP A 249 4.77 13.02 -0.32
C ASP A 249 4.90 11.64 0.32
N LEU A 250 4.20 10.65 -0.21
CA LEU A 250 4.32 9.26 0.24
C LEU A 250 5.70 8.69 -0.09
N ASP A 251 6.26 8.94 -1.27
CA ASP A 251 7.58 8.44 -1.72
C ASP A 251 8.74 8.88 -0.80
N GLN A 252 8.61 10.02 -0.11
CA GLN A 252 9.61 10.48 0.87
C GLN A 252 9.81 9.48 2.02
N PHE A 253 8.76 8.73 2.39
CA PHE A 253 8.83 7.74 3.46
C PHE A 253 9.60 6.48 3.07
N HIS A 254 9.85 6.25 1.77
CA HIS A 254 10.64 5.12 1.30
C HIS A 254 12.02 5.03 1.97
N TYR A 255 12.70 6.16 2.11
CA TYR A 255 14.02 6.20 2.75
C TYR A 255 13.95 5.96 4.26
N VAL A 256 12.86 6.39 4.91
CA VAL A 256 12.62 6.14 6.32
C VAL A 256 12.38 4.65 6.58
N PHE A 257 11.57 3.99 5.74
CA PHE A 257 11.42 2.54 5.82
C PHE A 257 12.70 1.81 5.46
N ALA A 258 13.50 2.34 4.53
CA ALA A 258 14.79 1.78 4.19
C ALA A 258 15.74 1.66 5.37
N PHE A 259 15.68 2.63 6.28
CA PHE A 259 16.47 2.62 7.50
C PHE A 259 16.12 1.44 8.42
N PHE A 260 14.83 1.12 8.59
CA PHE A 260 14.41 -0.04 9.39
C PHE A 260 14.75 -1.39 8.75
N ARG A 261 15.05 -1.42 7.43
CA ARG A 261 15.56 -2.61 6.74
C ARG A 261 16.98 -2.96 7.10
N ASP A 262 17.79 -1.98 7.50
CA ASP A 262 19.22 -2.20 7.59
C ASP A 262 19.51 -3.27 8.66
N THR A 263 20.16 -4.35 8.25
CA THR A 263 20.60 -5.46 9.13
C THR A 263 21.58 -4.97 10.21
N ARG A 264 22.20 -3.81 9.98
CA ARG A 264 23.11 -3.10 10.89
C ARG A 264 22.38 -2.16 11.84
N PHE A 265 21.08 -1.93 11.68
CA PHE A 265 20.28 -1.15 12.63
C PHE A 265 20.10 -1.94 13.93
N ARG A 266 21.11 -1.85 14.79
CA ARG A 266 21.22 -2.55 16.08
C ARG A 266 21.41 -1.61 17.27
N SER A 267 21.46 -0.30 17.04
CA SER A 267 21.79 0.67 18.09
C SER A 267 20.55 1.04 18.89
N GLU A 268 20.35 0.35 20.00
CA GLU A 268 19.31 0.67 20.99
C GLU A 268 19.37 2.13 21.46
N ARG A 269 20.57 2.68 21.63
CA ARG A 269 20.76 4.08 22.03
C ARG A 269 20.22 5.06 20.97
N LEU A 270 20.40 4.75 19.69
CA LEU A 270 19.85 5.55 18.60
C LEU A 270 18.32 5.44 18.57
N GLU A 271 17.77 4.25 18.80
CA GLU A 271 16.31 4.02 18.87
C GLU A 271 15.67 4.85 19.98
N VAL A 272 16.22 4.78 21.20
CA VAL A 272 15.74 5.57 22.35
C VAL A 272 15.83 7.07 22.06
N LEU A 273 16.92 7.51 21.42
CA LEU A 273 17.11 8.89 21.05
C LEU A 273 16.05 9.35 20.05
N LEU A 274 15.83 8.59 18.96
CA LEU A 274 14.81 8.88 17.95
C LEU A 274 13.41 8.92 18.55
N VAL A 275 13.04 7.92 19.37
CA VAL A 275 11.72 7.90 20.04
C VAL A 275 11.53 9.13 20.93
N ARG A 276 12.56 9.52 21.70
CA ARG A 276 12.50 10.71 22.56
C ARG A 276 12.32 11.99 21.75
N TYR A 277 13.11 12.17 20.70
CA TYR A 277 13.02 13.35 19.84
C TYR A 277 11.68 13.43 19.11
N LEU A 278 11.19 12.32 18.55
CA LEU A 278 9.91 12.28 17.83
C LEU A 278 8.70 12.52 18.76
N ARG A 279 8.81 12.23 20.06
CA ARG A 279 7.77 12.57 21.04
C ARG A 279 7.75 14.06 21.42
N GLN A 280 8.85 14.77 21.23
CA GLN A 280 8.99 16.19 21.56
C GLN A 280 8.64 17.08 20.37
N LEU A 281 7.47 16.88 19.75
CA LEU A 281 7.06 17.53 18.50
C LEU A 281 7.11 19.07 18.52
N HIS A 282 6.93 19.69 19.68
CA HIS A 282 6.96 21.14 19.83
C HIS A 282 8.36 21.72 20.07
N ASP A 283 9.36 20.87 20.32
CA ASP A 283 10.71 21.27 20.74
C ASP A 283 11.78 20.41 20.04
N ILE A 284 11.46 19.91 18.83
CA ILE A 284 12.45 19.27 17.98
C ILE A 284 13.50 20.34 17.69
N ASN A 285 14.70 20.14 18.24
CA ASN A 285 15.80 21.06 18.00
C ASN A 285 16.21 20.96 16.52
N MET A 286 15.63 21.82 15.69
CA MET A 286 15.88 21.88 14.25
C MET A 286 17.36 22.16 13.96
N GLU A 287 18.08 22.83 14.86
CA GLU A 287 19.53 23.05 14.75
C GLU A 287 20.30 21.72 14.75
N VAL A 288 19.86 20.73 15.54
CA VAL A 288 20.44 19.38 15.52
C VAL A 288 20.13 18.68 14.21
N VAL A 289 18.90 18.79 13.69
CA VAL A 289 18.50 18.20 12.42
C VAL A 289 19.32 18.80 11.26
N GLU A 290 19.43 20.13 11.21
CA GLU A 290 20.23 20.86 10.23
C GLU A 290 21.72 20.51 10.33
N GLY A 291 22.24 20.36 11.55
CA GLY A 291 23.61 19.90 11.79
C GLY A 291 23.85 18.49 11.25
N LEU A 292 22.91 17.57 11.44
CA LEU A 292 22.98 16.20 10.91
C LEU A 292 22.90 16.19 9.37
N VAL A 293 22.00 16.97 8.78
CA VAL A 293 21.89 17.12 7.31
C VAL A 293 23.18 17.68 6.72
N SER A 294 23.78 18.68 7.38
CA SER A 294 25.05 19.27 6.97
C SER A 294 26.19 18.25 7.06
N ALA A 295 26.27 17.50 8.16
CA ALA A 295 27.28 16.45 8.33
C ALA A 295 27.16 15.32 7.29
N GLU A 296 25.94 14.90 6.96
CA GLU A 296 25.70 13.90 5.90
C GLU A 296 26.11 14.44 4.53
N ARG A 297 25.77 15.69 4.21
CA ARG A 297 26.20 16.35 2.97
C ARG A 297 27.73 16.42 2.88
N GLU A 298 28.41 16.79 3.96
CA GLU A 298 29.87 16.78 4.04
C GLU A 298 30.44 15.38 3.84
N TYR A 299 29.85 14.35 4.46
CA TYR A 299 30.27 12.96 4.31
C TYR A 299 30.15 12.46 2.86
N GLN A 300 29.05 12.80 2.18
CA GLN A 300 28.82 12.43 0.77
C GLN A 300 29.75 13.16 -0.20
N LEU A 301 30.07 14.43 0.10
CA LEU A 301 30.99 15.25 -0.71
C LEU A 301 32.46 14.96 -0.42
N ALA A 302 32.77 14.38 0.74
CA ALA A 302 34.14 14.00 1.08
C ALA A 302 34.65 13.01 0.02
N PRO A 303 35.81 13.28 -0.62
CA PRO A 303 36.40 12.32 -1.54
C PRO A 303 36.55 11.01 -0.80
N ARG A 304 36.02 9.90 -1.36
CA ARG A 304 36.14 8.55 -0.80
C ARG A 304 37.61 8.26 -0.57
N ARG A 305 38.12 8.60 0.62
CA ARG A 305 39.48 8.32 1.01
C ARG A 305 39.59 6.81 0.99
N GLY A 306 40.43 6.29 0.09
CA GLY A 306 40.67 4.87 -0.04
C GLY A 306 41.01 4.24 1.32
N PRO A 307 40.90 2.91 1.44
CA PRO A 307 41.05 2.18 2.70
C PRO A 307 42.32 2.50 3.51
N ASP A 308 43.35 3.06 2.88
CA ASP A 308 44.64 3.41 3.47
C ASP A 308 44.67 4.75 4.24
N ASN A 309 43.60 5.55 4.19
CA ASN A 309 43.58 6.88 4.82
C ASN A 309 42.61 6.96 6.02
N ARG A 310 42.48 5.88 6.79
CA ARG A 310 41.85 5.97 8.12
C ARG A 310 42.78 6.78 9.02
N PRO A 311 42.35 7.95 9.56
CA PRO A 311 43.13 8.63 10.58
C PRO A 311 43.35 7.63 11.72
N SER A 312 44.63 7.41 12.05
CA SER A 312 45.01 6.51 13.11
C SER A 312 44.22 6.87 14.36
N ARG A 313 43.56 5.88 14.99
CA ARG A 313 42.62 6.06 16.12
C ARG A 313 43.24 6.79 17.33
N HIS A 314 44.53 7.08 17.27
CA HIS A 314 45.31 7.83 18.24
C HIS A 314 45.22 9.35 18.16
N THR A 315 44.65 9.96 17.09
CA THR A 315 44.60 11.43 16.97
C THR A 315 43.28 12.09 17.40
N LEU A 316 42.27 11.32 17.82
CA LEU A 316 41.00 11.86 18.34
C LEU A 316 40.94 11.83 19.87
N ARG A 317 42.08 12.06 20.54
CA ARG A 317 42.05 12.41 21.96
C ARG A 317 41.92 13.94 22.01
N PRO A 318 40.78 14.51 22.43
CA PRO A 318 40.73 15.95 22.67
C PRO A 318 41.83 16.28 23.68
N GLU A 319 42.72 17.20 23.31
CA GLU A 319 43.72 17.73 24.24
C GLU A 319 42.95 18.31 25.41
N ILE A 320 43.02 17.65 26.56
CA ILE A 320 42.50 18.19 27.80
C ILE A 320 43.37 19.43 28.06
N PRO A 321 42.80 20.64 28.06
CA PRO A 321 43.59 21.83 28.32
C PRO A 321 44.26 21.68 29.70
N PRO A 322 45.53 22.07 29.84
CA PRO A 322 46.25 21.93 31.10
C PRO A 322 45.46 22.62 32.21
N SER A 323 45.17 21.87 33.27
CA SER A 323 44.63 22.43 34.50
C SER A 323 45.64 23.44 35.03
N HIS A 324 45.25 24.71 35.01
CA HIS A 324 45.94 25.76 35.75
C HIS A 324 45.72 25.50 37.25
N ASP A 325 46.56 24.62 37.81
CA ASP A 325 46.88 24.66 39.23
C ASP A 325 47.89 25.79 39.42
N GLU A 326 47.37 26.99 39.67
CA GLU A 326 48.18 28.05 40.25
C GLU A 326 48.33 27.79 41.76
N ALA A 327 49.59 27.60 42.14
CA ALA A 327 50.15 27.89 43.46
C ALA A 327 49.58 29.22 43.98
N GLY A 328 49.23 29.37 45.26
CA GLY A 328 50.09 29.03 46.38
C GLY A 328 51.01 30.21 46.67
N GLU A 329 50.44 31.28 47.23
CA GLU A 329 51.09 32.23 48.15
C GLU A 329 50.12 32.59 49.27
#